data_AF-A0A5R8KDP0-F1
#
_entry.id   AF-A0A5R8KDP0-F1
#
_cell.length_a   1.000
_cell.length_b   1.000
_cell.length_c   1.000
_cell.angle_alpha   90.00
_cell.angle_beta   90.00
_cell.angle_gamma   90.00
#
_symmetry.space_group_name_H-M   'P 1'
#
loop_
_entity.id
_entity.type
_entity.pdbx_description
1 polymer ?
#
loop_
_entity_poly.entity_id
_entity_poly.type
_entity_poly.pdbx_seq_one_letter_code
_entity_poly.pdbx_strand_id
1 'polypeptide(L)'
;MLHSAAHSILLRAWRAGVLVAIAWLIHQQHDWLSAQRDATLTPDRIRDFFPEADSLGPRDPQSGIQKVLNTYGDTLGLVTQTSPVSDNIIGYSGPTNSLIALDPQARVIGIRILHSDDTSDHLATVLKNRPFFNTFKNLKLGDLQPPEKIDLVSGATLTSDAIAQGILKRLGGNAPSLRFPEPLTLAEIQKLKPDAAQLQPLEKHPDIFQVLDAQQNILAQVTRTAPQSDAIVGYKGPSDTLIVLDPTGTKIESFHLRKSFDNAEYVAYATGDKFFAKTFTGMTLDQLATLDFNAAGIAGATGATQTSWAMSEGMKRRAAALIEPPPSASLQIQLPTLKPADYGLLAVIAFSVLMTFTSLRGKRWARALHQIALIGYAGLYSGAMISQGLLTGWSRHGVPWQSAPVLLLLTALALALPLFTRRQFYCHHYCPHGALQQWLSKRLKNKNHLRIPAPLNRLLETIPLLLLTFILVIVMLGLNIDINKLEAFDAWLVTVAGWGILLTAIAGLIFSLFTPMAYCRYGCPTGALLKFVRYAGASDHFGKKDAVALALLLLAALLHWQLAWT
;
A
#
# COMPACT_ATOMS: atom_id res chain seq x y z
N MET A 1 40.36 -7.23 17.25
CA MET A 1 39.09 -8.01 17.11
C MET A 1 37.87 -7.10 16.87
N LEU A 2 37.71 -5.98 17.58
CA LEU A 2 36.59 -5.04 17.36
C LEU A 2 36.51 -4.46 15.92
N HIS A 3 37.66 -4.10 15.33
CA HIS A 3 37.72 -3.59 13.94
C HIS A 3 37.25 -4.60 12.87
N SER A 4 37.58 -5.90 13.02
CA SER A 4 37.17 -6.92 12.02
C SER A 4 35.69 -7.28 12.15
N ALA A 5 35.14 -7.24 13.37
CA ALA A 5 33.72 -7.45 13.61
C ALA A 5 32.89 -6.31 12.98
N ALA A 6 33.28 -5.05 13.21
CA ALA A 6 32.61 -3.87 12.64
C ALA A 6 32.64 -3.88 11.11
N HIS A 7 33.78 -4.18 10.49
CA HIS A 7 33.89 -4.28 9.03
C HIS A 7 32.96 -5.36 8.44
N SER A 8 32.85 -6.51 9.12
CA SER A 8 31.97 -7.59 8.68
C SER A 8 30.48 -7.25 8.81
N ILE A 9 30.10 -6.39 9.76
CA ILE A 9 28.71 -5.92 9.92
C ILE A 9 28.38 -4.89 8.84
N LEU A 10 29.30 -3.95 8.60
CA LEU A 10 29.13 -2.92 7.57
C LEU A 10 28.93 -3.54 6.18
N LEU A 11 29.73 -4.55 5.82
CA LEU A 11 29.59 -5.24 4.53
C LEU A 11 28.24 -5.96 4.40
N ARG A 12 27.72 -6.57 5.47
CA ARG A 12 26.40 -7.21 5.46
C ARG A 12 25.27 -6.19 5.32
N ALA A 13 25.36 -5.10 6.06
CA ALA A 13 24.42 -3.99 5.97
C ALA A 13 24.43 -3.40 4.55
N TRP A 14 25.62 -3.25 3.94
CA TRP A 14 25.76 -2.80 2.56
C TRP A 14 25.11 -3.78 1.57
N ARG A 15 25.36 -5.10 1.66
CA ARG A 15 24.74 -6.10 0.76
C ARG A 15 23.22 -6.12 0.88
N ALA A 16 22.70 -6.06 2.10
CA ALA A 16 21.26 -5.96 2.34
C ALA A 16 20.68 -4.64 1.79
N GLY A 17 21.38 -3.53 2.04
CA GLY A 17 21.00 -2.20 1.57
C GLY A 17 20.93 -2.12 0.05
N VAL A 18 21.88 -2.72 -0.68
CA VAL A 18 21.83 -2.77 -2.15
C VAL A 18 20.59 -3.49 -2.66
N LEU A 19 20.21 -4.62 -2.06
CA LEU A 19 18.99 -5.33 -2.46
C LEU A 19 17.73 -4.52 -2.18
N VAL A 20 17.65 -3.90 -1.00
CA VAL A 20 16.51 -3.04 -0.63
C VAL A 20 16.42 -1.84 -1.57
N ALA A 21 17.55 -1.20 -1.90
CA ALA A 21 17.60 -0.07 -2.80
C ALA A 21 17.15 -0.44 -4.22
N ILE A 22 17.61 -1.58 -4.76
CA ILE A 22 17.15 -2.06 -6.08
C ILE A 22 15.65 -2.36 -6.06
N ALA A 23 15.14 -3.05 -5.03
CA ALA A 23 13.71 -3.35 -4.90
C ALA A 23 12.86 -2.06 -4.81
N TRP A 24 13.34 -1.07 -4.07
CA TRP A 24 12.68 0.24 -3.95
C TRP A 24 12.68 1.02 -5.27
N LEU A 25 13.79 1.02 -6.01
CA LEU A 25 13.86 1.62 -7.35
C LEU A 25 12.89 0.93 -8.33
N ILE A 26 12.78 -0.41 -8.27
CA ILE A 26 11.80 -1.16 -9.07
C ILE A 26 10.37 -0.73 -8.74
N HIS A 27 10.05 -0.54 -7.45
CA HIS A 27 8.73 -0.10 -7.01
C HIS A 27 8.40 1.29 -7.56
N GLN A 28 9.27 2.26 -7.32
CA GLN A 28 9.07 3.63 -7.80
C GLN A 28 8.96 3.70 -9.33
N GLN A 29 9.79 2.93 -10.02
CA GLN A 29 9.75 2.86 -11.47
C GLN A 29 8.43 2.28 -11.99
N HIS A 30 7.90 1.26 -11.33
CA HIS A 30 6.62 0.66 -11.68
C HIS A 30 5.45 1.62 -11.48
N ASP A 31 5.44 2.36 -10.38
CA ASP A 31 4.41 3.37 -10.09
C ASP A 31 4.43 4.49 -11.14
N TRP A 32 5.63 4.98 -11.50
CA TRP A 32 5.79 5.99 -12.54
C TRP A 32 5.26 5.52 -13.90
N LEU A 33 5.65 4.32 -14.33
CA LEU A 33 5.20 3.75 -15.61
C LEU A 33 3.68 3.51 -15.64
N SER A 34 3.10 3.09 -14.52
CA SER A 34 1.65 2.86 -14.41
C SER A 34 0.90 4.19 -14.49
N ALA A 35 1.37 5.23 -13.80
CA ALA A 35 0.77 6.56 -13.85
C ALA A 35 0.74 7.18 -15.26
N GLN A 36 1.75 6.92 -16.10
CA GLN A 36 1.76 7.39 -17.50
C GLN A 36 0.75 6.63 -18.38
N ARG A 37 0.54 5.32 -18.17
CA ARG A 37 -0.44 4.54 -18.94
C ARG A 37 -1.87 5.01 -18.69
N ASP A 38 -2.14 5.47 -17.47
CA ASP A 38 -3.46 5.93 -17.04
C ASP A 38 -3.67 7.45 -17.20
N ALA A 39 -2.77 8.15 -17.89
CA ALA A 39 -2.90 9.59 -18.16
C ALA A 39 -3.98 9.85 -19.24
N THR A 40 -5.17 10.23 -18.81
CA THR A 40 -6.35 10.45 -19.68
C THR A 40 -6.50 11.87 -20.24
N LEU A 41 -5.66 12.82 -19.82
CA LEU A 41 -5.76 14.22 -20.22
C LEU A 41 -4.97 14.48 -21.51
N THR A 42 -5.59 15.17 -22.46
CA THR A 42 -4.93 15.66 -23.69
C THR A 42 -4.70 17.17 -23.63
N PRO A 43 -3.70 17.72 -24.34
CA PRO A 43 -3.43 19.16 -24.38
C PRO A 43 -4.65 20.00 -24.80
N ASP A 44 -5.46 19.51 -25.75
CA ASP A 44 -6.68 20.22 -26.20
C ASP A 44 -7.66 20.48 -25.05
N ARG A 45 -7.73 19.58 -24.05
CA ARG A 45 -8.65 19.72 -22.90
C ARG A 45 -8.20 20.75 -21.86
N ILE A 46 -7.04 21.38 -22.05
CA ILE A 46 -6.51 22.38 -21.10
C ILE A 46 -6.19 23.73 -21.75
N ARG A 47 -6.41 23.89 -23.07
CA ARG A 47 -6.09 25.11 -23.81
C ARG A 47 -6.90 26.34 -23.41
N ASP A 48 -8.04 26.15 -22.78
CA ASP A 48 -8.82 27.24 -22.19
C ASP A 48 -8.14 27.88 -20.97
N PHE A 49 -7.30 27.11 -20.26
CA PHE A 49 -6.47 27.62 -19.17
C PHE A 49 -5.07 28.02 -19.65
N PHE A 50 -4.54 27.30 -20.65
CA PHE A 50 -3.21 27.51 -21.22
C PHE A 50 -3.29 27.55 -22.75
N PRO A 51 -3.59 28.70 -23.38
CA PRO A 51 -3.80 28.80 -24.83
C PRO A 51 -2.64 28.28 -25.68
N GLU A 52 -1.41 28.39 -25.17
CA GLU A 52 -0.17 27.95 -25.82
C GLU A 52 0.20 26.49 -25.48
N ALA A 53 -0.67 25.72 -24.82
CA ALA A 53 -0.42 24.33 -24.47
C ALA A 53 -0.29 23.45 -25.72
N ASP A 54 0.89 22.85 -25.86
CA ASP A 54 1.25 21.93 -26.94
C ASP A 54 1.28 20.48 -26.43
N SER A 55 1.91 20.25 -25.28
CA SER A 55 2.04 18.93 -24.66
C SER A 55 1.91 18.96 -23.13
N LEU A 56 1.68 17.79 -22.55
CA LEU A 56 1.73 17.56 -21.11
C LEU A 56 3.00 16.78 -20.79
N GLY A 57 3.73 17.23 -19.76
CA GLY A 57 4.84 16.48 -19.19
C GLY A 57 4.36 15.24 -18.44
N PRO A 58 5.28 14.38 -17.97
CA PRO A 58 4.95 13.14 -17.29
C PRO A 58 4.07 13.38 -16.05
N ARG A 59 3.10 12.50 -15.85
CA ARG A 59 2.23 12.48 -14.66
C ARG A 59 2.98 11.96 -13.45
N ASP A 60 3.09 12.78 -12.41
CA ASP A 60 3.66 12.36 -11.14
C ASP A 60 2.77 11.29 -10.48
N PRO A 61 3.30 10.11 -10.11
CA PRO A 61 2.49 9.00 -9.60
C PRO A 61 1.91 9.25 -8.21
N GLN A 62 2.53 10.09 -7.38
CA GLN A 62 2.08 10.37 -6.01
C GLN A 62 1.03 11.48 -5.97
N SER A 63 1.32 12.59 -6.64
CA SER A 63 0.50 13.81 -6.63
C SER A 63 -0.50 13.88 -7.79
N GLY A 64 -0.30 13.10 -8.86
CA GLY A 64 -1.10 13.14 -10.08
C GLY A 64 -0.86 14.38 -10.96
N ILE A 65 0.13 15.21 -10.62
CA ILE A 65 0.42 16.49 -11.29
C ILE A 65 1.18 16.26 -12.60
N GLN A 66 0.84 17.05 -13.62
CA GLN A 66 1.54 17.11 -14.91
C GLN A 66 1.95 18.56 -15.19
N LYS A 67 3.11 18.74 -15.81
CA LYS A 67 3.51 20.06 -16.34
C LYS A 67 2.77 20.33 -17.65
N VAL A 68 2.39 21.57 -17.88
CA VAL A 68 1.87 22.04 -19.17
C VAL A 68 3.02 22.69 -19.92
N LEU A 69 3.29 22.22 -21.14
CA LEU A 69 4.44 22.66 -21.93
C LEU A 69 3.98 23.36 -23.21
N ASN A 70 4.68 24.43 -23.60
CA ASN A 70 4.53 25.04 -24.92
C ASN A 70 5.32 24.26 -25.99
N THR A 71 5.24 24.69 -27.24
CA THR A 71 5.98 24.07 -28.37
C THR A 71 7.50 24.15 -28.23
N TYR A 72 8.03 25.03 -27.38
CA TYR A 72 9.47 25.17 -27.09
C TYR A 72 9.93 24.31 -25.90
N GLY A 73 9.01 23.66 -25.19
CA GLY A 73 9.29 22.86 -23.99
C GLY A 73 9.30 23.66 -22.68
N ASP A 74 8.94 24.94 -22.71
CA ASP A 74 8.84 25.76 -21.49
C ASP A 74 7.57 25.41 -20.70
N THR A 75 7.67 25.44 -19.37
CA THR A 75 6.53 25.18 -18.49
C THR A 75 5.62 26.40 -18.38
N LEU A 76 4.41 26.28 -18.92
CA LEU A 76 3.34 27.29 -18.82
C LEU A 76 2.62 27.26 -17.47
N GLY A 77 2.59 26.10 -16.83
CA GLY A 77 1.91 25.85 -15.56
C GLY A 77 1.82 24.37 -15.25
N LEU A 78 0.94 24.00 -14.32
CA LEU A 78 0.71 22.62 -13.91
C LEU A 78 -0.77 22.27 -13.98
N VAL A 79 -1.09 20.99 -14.16
CA VAL A 79 -2.45 20.47 -14.08
C VAL A 79 -2.51 19.22 -13.22
N THR A 80 -3.60 19.02 -12.49
CA THR A 80 -3.88 17.79 -11.74
C THR A 80 -5.37 17.49 -11.73
N GLN A 81 -5.73 16.27 -11.34
CA GLN A 81 -7.12 15.82 -11.22
C GLN A 81 -7.44 15.47 -9.79
N THR A 82 -8.68 15.66 -9.33
CA THR A 82 -9.08 15.23 -7.99
C THR A 82 -9.14 13.70 -7.88
N SER A 83 -9.50 12.99 -8.95
CA SER A 83 -9.44 11.51 -9.01
C SER A 83 -8.00 10.96 -9.11
N PRO A 84 -7.68 9.81 -8.48
CA PRO A 84 -8.58 8.99 -7.65
C PRO A 84 -8.63 9.39 -6.16
N VAL A 85 -7.82 10.37 -5.74
CA VAL A 85 -7.67 10.74 -4.31
C VAL A 85 -8.98 11.22 -3.68
N SER A 86 -9.86 11.86 -4.46
CA SER A 86 -11.15 12.35 -4.00
C SER A 86 -12.34 11.42 -4.30
N ASP A 87 -12.13 10.23 -4.88
CA ASP A 87 -13.25 9.40 -5.37
C ASP A 87 -14.12 8.85 -4.23
N ASN A 88 -13.62 8.91 -3.00
CA ASN A 88 -14.37 8.58 -1.79
C ASN A 88 -15.20 9.75 -1.22
N ILE A 89 -15.11 10.94 -1.81
CA ILE A 89 -15.91 12.12 -1.42
C ILE A 89 -17.15 12.18 -2.31
N ILE A 90 -18.30 11.92 -1.72
CA ILE A 90 -19.57 11.77 -2.43
C ILE A 90 -20.42 13.04 -2.28
N GLY A 91 -20.91 13.55 -3.40
CA GLY A 91 -21.88 14.65 -3.47
C GLY A 91 -23.29 14.20 -3.10
N TYR A 92 -24.28 14.58 -3.90
CA TYR A 92 -25.66 14.11 -3.68
C TYR A 92 -25.85 12.65 -4.17
N SER A 93 -25.30 12.27 -5.33
CA SER A 93 -25.40 10.91 -5.88
C SER A 93 -24.07 10.19 -6.10
N GLY A 94 -22.96 10.90 -6.28
CA GLY A 94 -21.69 10.29 -6.66
C GLY A 94 -20.48 11.22 -6.54
N PRO A 95 -19.27 10.72 -6.77
CA PRO A 95 -18.06 11.53 -6.75
C PRO A 95 -17.98 12.46 -7.98
N THR A 96 -17.12 13.47 -7.88
CA THR A 96 -16.83 14.39 -8.98
C THR A 96 -15.33 14.50 -9.21
N ASN A 97 -14.91 14.26 -10.46
CA ASN A 97 -13.53 14.44 -10.90
C ASN A 97 -13.36 15.84 -11.50
N SER A 98 -12.51 16.65 -10.87
CA SER A 98 -12.19 18.01 -11.28
C SER A 98 -10.75 18.12 -11.75
N LEU A 99 -10.53 18.72 -12.91
CA LEU A 99 -9.25 19.27 -13.35
C LEU A 99 -8.97 20.56 -12.58
N ILE A 100 -7.76 20.67 -12.04
CA ILE A 100 -7.24 21.86 -11.40
C ILE A 100 -6.06 22.34 -12.23
N ALA A 101 -6.15 23.56 -12.77
CA ALA A 101 -5.09 24.25 -13.47
C ALA A 101 -4.37 25.21 -12.52
N LEU A 102 -3.04 25.14 -12.51
CA LEU A 102 -2.17 25.89 -11.62
C LEU A 102 -1.16 26.71 -12.43
N ASP A 103 -0.82 27.91 -11.97
CA ASP A 103 0.28 28.70 -12.53
C ASP A 103 1.66 28.05 -12.22
N PRO A 104 2.77 28.57 -12.78
CA PRO A 104 4.12 28.08 -12.48
C PRO A 104 4.53 28.18 -10.99
N GLN A 105 3.83 28.98 -10.19
CA GLN A 105 4.02 29.11 -8.74
C GLN A 105 3.11 28.14 -7.94
N ALA A 106 2.45 27.22 -8.65
CA ALA A 106 1.52 26.22 -8.14
C ALA A 106 0.27 26.82 -7.47
N ARG A 107 -0.20 27.97 -7.95
CA ARG A 107 -1.46 28.58 -7.50
C ARG A 107 -2.58 28.30 -8.48
N VAL A 108 -3.78 28.04 -7.97
CA VAL A 108 -4.97 27.76 -8.79
C VAL A 108 -5.34 28.95 -9.66
N ILE A 109 -5.34 28.74 -10.97
CA ILE A 109 -5.84 29.71 -11.96
C ILE A 109 -7.22 29.36 -12.48
N GLY A 110 -7.60 28.08 -12.39
CA GLY A 110 -8.89 27.62 -12.89
C GLY A 110 -9.19 26.17 -12.49
N ILE A 111 -10.48 25.85 -12.49
CA ILE A 111 -11.01 24.52 -12.20
C ILE A 111 -12.04 24.18 -13.27
N ARG A 112 -12.04 22.93 -13.72
CA ARG A 112 -13.01 22.39 -14.65
C ARG A 112 -13.46 21.02 -14.18
N ILE A 113 -14.77 20.78 -14.17
CA ILE A 113 -15.30 19.44 -13.93
C ILE A 113 -15.07 18.59 -15.19
N LEU A 114 -14.38 17.46 -15.05
CA LEU A 114 -14.11 16.52 -16.14
C LEU A 114 -15.21 15.47 -16.26
N HIS A 115 -15.63 14.94 -15.11
CA HIS A 115 -16.66 13.91 -14.99
C HIS A 115 -17.32 14.03 -13.61
N SER A 116 -18.60 13.68 -13.53
CA SER A 116 -19.37 13.70 -12.29
C SER A 116 -20.41 12.60 -12.35
N ASP A 117 -20.46 11.76 -11.31
CA ASP A 117 -21.53 10.79 -11.08
C ASP A 117 -22.65 11.38 -10.19
N ASP A 118 -22.59 12.68 -9.89
CA ASP A 118 -23.63 13.41 -9.18
C ASP A 118 -24.84 13.77 -10.07
N THR A 119 -25.95 14.21 -9.47
CA THR A 119 -27.16 14.62 -10.19
C THR A 119 -26.88 15.79 -11.14
N SER A 120 -27.23 15.62 -12.42
CA SER A 120 -26.97 16.59 -13.49
C SER A 120 -27.49 18.00 -13.21
N ASP A 121 -28.68 18.14 -12.59
CA ASP A 121 -29.29 19.44 -12.27
C ASP A 121 -28.54 20.17 -11.13
N HIS A 122 -28.12 19.43 -10.09
CA HIS A 122 -27.30 19.99 -9.02
C HIS A 122 -25.95 20.42 -9.56
N LEU A 123 -25.28 19.58 -10.35
CA LEU A 123 -24.02 19.92 -11.01
C LEU A 123 -24.17 21.17 -11.90
N ALA A 124 -25.22 21.24 -12.73
CA ALA A 124 -25.48 22.40 -13.59
C ALA A 124 -25.67 23.69 -12.77
N THR A 125 -26.28 23.59 -11.59
CA THR A 125 -26.45 24.71 -10.65
C THR A 125 -25.09 25.17 -10.11
N VAL A 126 -24.20 24.24 -9.73
CA VAL A 126 -22.84 24.57 -9.30
C VAL A 126 -22.03 25.20 -10.44
N LEU A 127 -22.08 24.64 -11.65
CA LEU A 127 -21.36 25.12 -12.82
C LEU A 127 -21.75 26.55 -13.24
N LYS A 128 -23.00 26.98 -12.95
CA LYS A 128 -23.47 28.35 -13.19
C LYS A 128 -22.98 29.34 -12.12
N ASN A 129 -22.60 28.87 -10.93
CA ASN A 129 -22.13 29.70 -9.83
C ASN A 129 -20.63 30.04 -9.98
N ARG A 130 -20.31 31.11 -10.71
CA ARG A 130 -18.92 31.60 -10.85
C ARG A 130 -18.25 31.98 -9.51
N PRO A 131 -18.93 32.66 -8.56
CA PRO A 131 -18.35 32.95 -7.25
C PRO A 131 -17.81 31.73 -6.51
N PHE A 132 -18.49 30.58 -6.58
CA PHE A 132 -18.04 29.34 -5.96
C PHE A 132 -16.63 28.93 -6.41
N PHE A 133 -16.37 28.89 -7.72
CA PHE A 133 -15.05 28.52 -8.25
C PHE A 133 -13.98 29.58 -7.98
N ASN A 134 -14.36 30.86 -7.90
CA ASN A 134 -13.43 31.94 -7.61
C ASN A 134 -12.83 31.85 -6.21
N THR A 135 -13.51 31.21 -5.25
CA THR A 135 -13.00 30.98 -3.88
C THR A 135 -11.71 30.16 -3.86
N PHE A 136 -11.49 29.30 -4.86
CA PHE A 136 -10.28 28.50 -4.95
C PHE A 136 -9.14 29.19 -5.70
N LYS A 137 -9.41 30.32 -6.37
CA LYS A 137 -8.40 31.03 -7.16
C LYS A 137 -7.28 31.52 -6.25
N ASN A 138 -6.04 31.41 -6.72
CA ASN A 138 -4.81 31.76 -6.02
C ASN A 138 -4.44 30.89 -4.81
N LEU A 139 -5.25 29.89 -4.43
CA LEU A 139 -4.85 28.88 -3.45
C LEU A 139 -3.61 28.14 -3.95
N LYS A 140 -2.63 27.95 -3.07
CA LYS A 140 -1.37 27.31 -3.43
C LYS A 140 -1.45 25.81 -3.13
N LEU A 141 -0.98 25.00 -4.06
CA LEU A 141 -0.75 23.59 -3.82
C LEU A 141 0.25 23.40 -2.68
N GLY A 142 -0.11 22.56 -1.71
CA GLY A 142 0.64 22.30 -0.49
C GLY A 142 0.28 23.20 0.69
N ASP A 143 -0.58 24.22 0.50
CA ASP A 143 -1.12 24.98 1.63
C ASP A 143 -2.10 24.10 2.42
N LEU A 144 -1.77 23.86 3.68
CA LEU A 144 -2.55 23.02 4.59
C LEU A 144 -3.78 23.77 5.16
N GLN A 145 -3.82 25.09 5.03
CA GLN A 145 -4.89 25.94 5.53
C GLN A 145 -5.97 26.11 4.45
N PRO A 146 -7.21 25.66 4.69
CA PRO A 146 -8.31 25.92 3.78
C PRO A 146 -8.68 27.41 3.78
N PRO A 147 -9.42 27.88 2.75
CA PRO A 147 -9.99 29.22 2.76
C PRO A 147 -10.79 29.47 4.03
N GLU A 148 -10.74 30.69 4.54
CA GLU A 148 -11.45 31.11 5.76
C GLU A 148 -12.97 30.90 5.64
N LYS A 149 -13.51 30.97 4.41
CA LYS A 149 -14.90 30.65 4.11
C LYS A 149 -15.07 30.15 2.67
N ILE A 150 -15.84 29.09 2.49
CA ILE A 150 -16.30 28.61 1.19
C ILE A 150 -17.82 28.68 1.17
N ASP A 151 -18.36 29.58 0.35
CA ASP A 151 -19.81 29.70 0.15
C ASP A 151 -20.30 28.58 -0.76
N LEU A 152 -20.99 27.61 -0.16
CA LEU A 152 -21.63 26.51 -0.88
C LEU A 152 -22.82 27.01 -1.72
N VAL A 153 -23.14 26.28 -2.79
CA VAL A 153 -24.18 26.69 -3.74
C VAL A 153 -25.55 26.25 -3.23
N SER A 154 -26.42 27.22 -2.93
CA SER A 154 -27.81 26.95 -2.52
C SER A 154 -28.55 26.13 -3.58
N GLY A 155 -29.29 25.10 -3.14
CA GLY A 155 -29.97 24.14 -4.02
C GLY A 155 -29.05 23.06 -4.62
N ALA A 156 -27.74 23.13 -4.40
CA ALA A 156 -26.75 22.12 -4.79
C ALA A 156 -25.64 21.99 -3.73
N THR A 157 -26.02 22.11 -2.46
CA THR A 157 -25.08 22.22 -1.33
C THR A 157 -24.17 21.00 -1.21
N LEU A 158 -24.72 19.78 -1.30
CA LEU A 158 -23.92 18.54 -1.18
C LEU A 158 -22.96 18.35 -2.35
N THR A 159 -23.39 18.65 -3.58
CA THR A 159 -22.56 18.61 -4.79
C THR A 159 -21.42 19.63 -4.74
N SER A 160 -21.74 20.89 -4.44
CA SER A 160 -20.72 21.95 -4.33
C SER A 160 -19.73 21.70 -3.20
N ASP A 161 -20.20 21.18 -2.07
CA ASP A 161 -19.32 20.76 -0.98
C ASP A 161 -18.38 19.62 -1.39
N ALA A 162 -18.88 18.56 -2.03
CA ALA A 162 -18.04 17.44 -2.46
C ALA A 162 -16.96 17.90 -3.46
N ILE A 163 -17.30 18.79 -4.38
CA ILE A 163 -16.34 19.43 -5.29
C ILE A 163 -15.30 20.21 -4.51
N ALA A 164 -15.73 21.05 -3.55
CA ALA A 164 -14.83 21.86 -2.73
C ALA A 164 -13.86 20.99 -1.91
N GLN A 165 -14.36 19.97 -1.22
CA GLN A 165 -13.54 19.03 -0.45
C GLN A 165 -12.57 18.26 -1.36
N GLY A 166 -13.02 17.81 -2.54
CA GLY A 166 -12.17 17.14 -3.51
C GLY A 166 -10.99 18.01 -3.98
N ILE A 167 -11.27 19.29 -4.25
CA ILE A 167 -10.24 20.27 -4.62
C ILE A 167 -9.28 20.51 -3.46
N LEU A 168 -9.78 20.81 -2.26
CA LEU A 168 -8.94 21.08 -1.09
C LEU A 168 -8.06 19.88 -0.72
N LYS A 169 -8.63 18.67 -0.73
CA LYS A 169 -7.90 17.43 -0.47
C LYS A 169 -6.78 17.22 -1.49
N ARG A 170 -7.02 17.53 -2.77
CA ARG A 170 -6.00 17.46 -3.82
C ARG A 170 -4.92 18.55 -3.65
N LEU A 171 -5.30 19.73 -3.18
CA LEU A 171 -4.37 20.83 -2.91
C LEU A 171 -3.53 20.61 -1.64
N GLY A 172 -3.82 19.58 -0.85
CA GLY A 172 -3.06 19.24 0.36
C GLY A 172 -3.69 19.76 1.66
N GLY A 173 -4.85 20.40 1.62
CA GLY A 173 -5.56 20.85 2.82
C GLY A 173 -6.24 19.70 3.56
N ASN A 174 -6.18 19.72 4.90
CA ASN A 174 -7.17 19.03 5.73
C ASN A 174 -8.44 19.87 5.71
N ALA A 175 -9.41 19.52 4.88
CA ALA A 175 -10.65 20.29 4.79
C ALA A 175 -11.45 20.15 6.10
N PRO A 176 -11.78 21.23 6.83
CA PRO A 176 -12.81 21.20 7.85
C PRO A 176 -14.15 20.85 7.19
N SER A 177 -15.12 20.43 8.00
CA SER A 177 -16.46 20.15 7.47
C SER A 177 -17.08 21.43 6.92
N LEU A 178 -17.20 21.55 5.59
CA LEU A 178 -17.91 22.66 4.96
C LEU A 178 -19.43 22.44 5.02
N ARG A 179 -19.89 21.18 5.18
CA ARG A 179 -21.30 20.83 5.42
C ARG A 179 -21.77 21.29 6.79
N PHE A 180 -20.93 21.13 7.81
CA PHE A 180 -21.23 21.47 9.20
C PHE A 180 -20.20 22.46 9.77
N PRO A 181 -20.13 23.70 9.25
CA PRO A 181 -19.05 24.64 9.59
C PRO A 181 -19.17 25.23 11.00
N GLU A 182 -20.31 25.06 11.67
CA GLU A 182 -20.62 25.64 12.97
C GLU A 182 -19.80 24.97 14.09
N PRO A 183 -18.91 25.71 14.79
CA PRO A 183 -18.11 25.16 15.89
C PRO A 183 -19.00 24.75 17.07
N LEU A 184 -18.45 23.93 17.98
CA LEU A 184 -19.13 23.62 19.25
C LEU A 184 -19.18 24.88 20.11
N THR A 185 -20.36 25.15 20.69
CA THR A 185 -20.57 26.34 21.53
C THR A 185 -20.87 25.94 22.97
N LEU A 186 -20.45 26.77 23.93
CA LEU A 186 -20.75 26.53 25.35
C LEU A 186 -22.27 26.48 25.60
N ALA A 187 -23.05 27.33 24.92
CA ALA A 187 -24.50 27.35 25.03
C ALA A 187 -25.17 26.04 24.56
N GLU A 188 -24.60 25.37 23.57
CA GLU A 188 -25.05 24.04 23.14
C GLU A 188 -24.80 23.00 24.23
N ILE A 189 -23.61 23.01 24.85
CA ILE A 189 -23.23 22.07 25.90
C ILE A 189 -23.99 22.33 27.20
N GLN A 190 -24.29 23.58 27.55
CA GLN A 190 -25.08 23.95 28.73
C GLN A 190 -26.50 23.36 28.72
N LYS A 191 -27.07 23.08 27.55
CA LYS A 191 -28.36 22.36 27.44
C LYS A 191 -28.27 20.92 27.93
N LEU A 192 -27.08 20.32 27.90
CA LEU A 192 -26.82 18.93 28.29
C LEU A 192 -26.18 18.85 29.68
N LYS A 193 -25.32 19.82 30.02
CA LYS A 193 -24.57 19.94 31.27
C LYS A 193 -24.75 21.38 31.79
N PRO A 194 -25.82 21.68 32.56
CA PRO A 194 -26.13 23.05 32.99
C PRO A 194 -25.00 23.77 33.73
N ASP A 195 -24.17 23.02 34.45
CA ASP A 195 -23.03 23.55 35.22
C ASP A 195 -21.79 23.86 34.35
N ALA A 196 -21.85 23.62 33.04
CA ALA A 196 -20.74 23.90 32.13
C ALA A 196 -20.44 25.41 32.05
N ALA A 197 -19.21 25.78 32.40
CA ALA A 197 -18.70 27.15 32.39
C ALA A 197 -17.65 27.40 31.29
N GLN A 198 -16.93 26.36 30.85
CA GLN A 198 -15.85 26.51 29.87
C GLN A 198 -15.70 25.25 29.00
N LEU A 199 -15.35 25.47 27.72
CA LEU A 199 -14.90 24.42 26.80
C LEU A 199 -13.42 24.61 26.52
N GLN A 200 -12.62 23.58 26.75
CA GLN A 200 -11.19 23.60 26.51
C GLN A 200 -10.77 22.44 25.60
N PRO A 201 -10.13 22.66 24.44
CA PRO A 201 -9.66 21.58 23.59
C PRO A 201 -8.53 20.80 24.29
N LEU A 202 -8.50 19.47 24.11
CA LEU A 202 -7.40 18.65 24.60
C LEU A 202 -6.11 18.91 23.81
N GLU A 203 -4.96 18.96 24.48
CA GLU A 203 -3.66 19.19 23.83
C GLU A 203 -3.32 18.12 22.76
N LYS A 204 -3.65 16.84 23.03
CA LYS A 204 -3.36 15.73 22.11
C LYS A 204 -4.43 15.52 21.04
N HIS A 205 -5.66 15.94 21.31
CA HIS A 205 -6.81 15.77 20.41
C HIS A 205 -7.63 17.07 20.42
N PRO A 206 -7.22 18.10 19.65
CA PRO A 206 -7.88 19.41 19.69
C PRO A 206 -9.35 19.38 19.27
N ASP A 207 -9.78 18.30 18.61
CA ASP A 207 -11.18 18.07 18.25
C ASP A 207 -12.04 17.44 19.38
N ILE A 208 -11.46 17.18 20.55
CA ILE A 208 -12.16 16.80 21.79
C ILE A 208 -12.06 17.97 22.75
N PHE A 209 -13.19 18.41 23.28
CA PHE A 209 -13.27 19.49 24.26
C PHE A 209 -13.58 18.93 25.64
N GLN A 210 -12.77 19.28 26.63
CA GLN A 210 -13.13 19.15 28.03
C GLN A 210 -14.21 20.18 28.38
N VAL A 211 -15.25 19.71 29.07
CA VAL A 211 -16.31 20.55 29.62
C VAL A 211 -16.00 20.76 31.09
N LEU A 212 -15.72 22.00 31.48
CA LEU A 212 -15.34 22.37 32.84
C LEU A 212 -16.47 23.13 33.52
N ASP A 213 -16.66 22.90 34.81
CA ASP A 213 -17.49 23.75 35.68
C ASP A 213 -16.75 25.05 36.09
N ALA A 214 -17.42 25.90 36.85
CA ALA A 214 -16.84 27.15 37.35
C ALA A 214 -15.66 26.92 38.33
N GLN A 215 -15.56 25.73 38.92
CA GLN A 215 -14.51 25.31 39.84
C GLN A 215 -13.37 24.54 39.14
N GLN A 216 -13.38 24.48 37.80
CA GLN A 216 -12.41 23.75 36.96
C GLN A 216 -12.45 22.22 37.14
N ASN A 217 -13.56 21.65 37.63
CA ASN A 217 -13.77 20.21 37.58
C ASN A 217 -14.26 19.79 36.19
N ILE A 218 -13.81 18.62 35.73
CA ILE A 218 -14.21 18.06 34.44
C ILE A 218 -15.60 17.40 34.60
N LEU A 219 -16.59 17.94 33.89
CA LEU A 219 -17.97 17.43 33.87
C LEU A 219 -18.19 16.36 32.80
N ALA A 220 -17.45 16.46 31.68
CA ALA A 220 -17.52 15.57 30.52
C ALA A 220 -16.39 15.89 29.54
N GLN A 221 -16.20 15.03 28.54
CA GLN A 221 -15.48 15.38 27.31
C GLN A 221 -16.44 15.27 26.13
N VAL A 222 -16.35 16.16 25.14
CA VAL A 222 -17.28 16.20 24.01
C VAL A 222 -16.56 16.30 22.69
N THR A 223 -17.12 15.65 21.66
CA THR A 223 -16.62 15.71 20.30
C THR A 223 -17.77 15.55 19.30
N ARG A 224 -17.60 16.03 18.07
CA ARG A 224 -18.62 15.95 17.02
C ARG A 224 -18.19 14.98 15.93
N THR A 225 -19.15 14.40 15.19
CA THR A 225 -18.84 13.39 14.17
C THR A 225 -18.27 13.98 12.89
N ALA A 226 -18.59 15.22 12.54
CA ALA A 226 -18.00 15.87 11.40
C ALA A 226 -16.57 16.38 11.72
N PRO A 227 -15.61 16.29 10.78
CA PRO A 227 -15.81 16.02 9.34
C PRO A 227 -15.93 14.54 8.94
N GLN A 228 -15.70 13.59 9.86
CA GLN A 228 -15.70 12.16 9.52
C GLN A 228 -17.06 11.63 9.04
N SER A 229 -18.16 12.27 9.46
CA SER A 229 -19.52 11.94 8.99
C SER A 229 -19.96 12.64 7.71
N ASP A 230 -19.17 13.55 7.14
CA ASP A 230 -19.60 14.37 6.01
C ASP A 230 -19.99 13.55 4.79
N ALA A 231 -19.21 12.50 4.48
CA ALA A 231 -19.45 11.63 3.33
C ALA A 231 -20.46 10.51 3.59
N ILE A 232 -20.99 10.38 4.81
CA ILE A 232 -21.93 9.32 5.16
C ILE A 232 -23.35 9.83 4.96
N VAL A 233 -23.96 9.40 3.87
CA VAL A 233 -25.32 9.80 3.48
C VAL A 233 -26.31 8.83 4.12
N GLY A 234 -27.31 9.36 4.82
CA GLY A 234 -28.48 8.60 5.28
C GLY A 234 -29.50 8.44 4.17
N TYR A 235 -30.77 8.72 4.45
CA TYR A 235 -31.81 8.62 3.43
C TYR A 235 -31.74 9.77 2.40
N LYS A 236 -31.50 11.00 2.84
CA LYS A 236 -31.41 12.19 1.97
C LYS A 236 -30.14 13.03 2.15
N GLY A 237 -29.38 12.81 3.21
CA GLY A 237 -28.18 13.60 3.47
C GLY A 237 -27.41 13.16 4.71
N PRO A 238 -26.22 13.73 4.93
CA PRO A 238 -25.40 13.46 6.10
C PRO A 238 -25.93 14.13 7.36
N SER A 239 -25.42 13.69 8.51
CA SER A 239 -25.74 14.24 9.84
C SER A 239 -24.48 14.48 10.67
N ASP A 240 -24.49 15.56 11.46
CA ASP A 240 -23.49 15.86 12.49
C ASP A 240 -24.09 15.57 13.87
N THR A 241 -23.38 14.74 14.63
CA THR A 241 -23.79 14.26 15.95
C THR A 241 -22.73 14.64 16.97
N LEU A 242 -23.16 15.21 18.09
CA LEU A 242 -22.37 15.42 19.27
C LEU A 242 -22.30 14.12 20.07
N ILE A 243 -21.09 13.66 20.39
CA ILE A 243 -20.82 12.55 21.30
C ILE A 243 -20.37 13.14 22.63
N VAL A 244 -21.06 12.77 23.71
CA VAL A 244 -20.73 13.15 25.08
C VAL A 244 -20.11 11.95 25.77
N LEU A 245 -18.87 12.13 26.22
CA LEU A 245 -18.09 11.16 26.96
C LEU A 245 -18.11 11.51 28.45
N ASP A 246 -17.85 10.51 29.27
CA ASP A 246 -17.65 10.69 30.70
C ASP A 246 -16.43 11.59 30.99
N PRO A 247 -16.25 12.10 32.23
CA PRO A 247 -15.13 12.99 32.56
C PRO A 247 -13.75 12.42 32.20
N THR A 248 -13.61 11.09 32.23
CA THR A 248 -12.37 10.39 31.88
C THR A 248 -12.13 10.28 30.38
N GLY A 249 -13.16 10.51 29.54
CA GLY A 249 -13.10 10.36 28.09
C GLY A 249 -13.10 8.90 27.62
N THR A 250 -13.48 7.96 28.48
CA THR A 250 -13.40 6.52 28.19
C THR A 250 -14.70 5.93 27.68
N LYS A 251 -15.85 6.44 28.13
CA LYS A 251 -17.17 5.87 27.82
C LYS A 251 -18.15 6.93 27.33
N ILE A 252 -19.02 6.54 26.41
CA ILE A 252 -20.10 7.38 25.90
C ILE A 252 -21.20 7.49 26.95
N GLU A 253 -21.50 8.69 27.40
CA GLU A 253 -22.67 8.97 28.25
C GLU A 253 -23.93 9.10 27.38
N SER A 254 -23.85 9.92 26.33
CA SER A 254 -24.94 10.16 25.40
C SER A 254 -24.44 10.64 24.04
N PHE A 255 -25.35 10.73 23.08
CA PHE A 255 -25.12 11.47 21.85
C PHE A 255 -26.35 12.32 21.52
N HIS A 256 -26.12 13.41 20.81
CA HIS A 256 -27.16 14.37 20.45
C HIS A 256 -26.96 14.82 19.01
N LEU A 257 -28.02 14.78 18.21
CA LEU A 257 -27.96 15.35 16.87
C LEU A 257 -27.75 16.86 16.95
N ARG A 258 -26.80 17.38 16.18
CA ARG A 258 -26.59 18.83 16.03
C ARG A 258 -27.36 19.37 14.83
N LYS A 259 -27.01 18.87 13.64
CA LYS A 259 -27.58 19.29 12.36
C LYS A 259 -27.65 18.11 11.41
N SER A 260 -28.67 18.07 10.57
CA SER A 260 -28.85 17.03 9.56
C SER A 260 -29.34 17.63 8.26
N PHE A 261 -28.87 17.05 7.15
CA PHE A 261 -29.39 17.28 5.80
C PHE A 261 -30.34 16.16 5.35
N ASP A 262 -30.67 15.24 6.25
CA ASP A 262 -31.60 14.15 6.00
C ASP A 262 -33.07 14.60 6.14
N ASN A 263 -34.02 13.69 5.91
CA ASN A 263 -35.43 13.93 6.11
C ASN A 263 -35.73 14.17 7.60
N ALA A 264 -36.32 15.33 7.93
CA ALA A 264 -36.67 15.72 9.29
C ALA A 264 -37.53 14.67 10.03
N GLU A 265 -38.44 13.98 9.33
CA GLU A 265 -39.26 12.93 9.92
C GLU A 265 -38.42 11.71 10.32
N TYR A 266 -37.51 11.24 9.43
CA TYR A 266 -36.63 10.11 9.73
C TYR A 266 -35.60 10.41 10.81
N VAL A 267 -35.12 11.65 10.83
CA VAL A 267 -34.25 12.16 11.90
C VAL A 267 -35.00 12.16 13.24
N ALA A 268 -36.26 12.62 13.26
CA ALA A 268 -37.09 12.58 14.46
C ALA A 268 -37.35 11.15 14.94
N TYR A 269 -37.59 10.21 14.01
CA TYR A 269 -37.69 8.79 14.35
C TYR A 269 -36.41 8.24 14.97
N ALA A 270 -35.24 8.49 14.34
CA ALA A 270 -33.96 7.99 14.84
C ALA A 270 -33.61 8.58 16.22
N THR A 271 -33.79 9.89 16.41
CA THR A 271 -33.46 10.58 17.68
C THR A 271 -34.52 10.38 18.77
N GLY A 272 -35.76 10.06 18.42
CA GLY A 272 -36.85 9.76 19.35
C GLY A 272 -36.86 8.31 19.84
N ASP A 273 -36.15 7.41 19.17
CA ASP A 273 -36.05 6.00 19.56
C ASP A 273 -35.14 5.82 20.79
N LYS A 274 -35.76 5.50 21.93
CA LYS A 274 -35.07 5.25 23.20
C LYS A 274 -34.14 4.04 23.15
N PHE A 275 -34.43 3.05 22.30
CA PHE A 275 -33.55 1.89 22.13
C PHE A 275 -32.28 2.31 21.41
N PHE A 276 -32.42 3.01 20.27
CA PHE A 276 -31.30 3.55 19.50
C PHE A 276 -30.39 4.47 20.32
N ALA A 277 -30.99 5.37 21.12
CA ALA A 277 -30.24 6.26 22.02
C ALA A 277 -29.40 5.48 23.05
N LYS A 278 -29.96 4.40 23.61
CA LYS A 278 -29.30 3.57 24.63
C LYS A 278 -28.27 2.60 24.06
N THR A 279 -28.32 2.27 22.77
CA THR A 279 -27.39 1.33 22.12
C THR A 279 -25.94 1.71 22.38
N PHE A 280 -25.62 3.01 22.38
CA PHE A 280 -24.24 3.49 22.49
C PHE A 280 -23.80 3.84 23.91
N THR A 281 -24.75 4.06 24.83
CA THR A 281 -24.45 4.45 26.21
C THR A 281 -23.62 3.38 26.92
N GLY A 282 -22.51 3.80 27.52
CA GLY A 282 -21.58 2.95 28.25
C GLY A 282 -20.54 2.26 27.38
N MET A 283 -20.63 2.33 26.04
CA MET A 283 -19.59 1.84 25.14
C MET A 283 -18.34 2.70 25.23
N THR A 284 -17.17 2.08 25.09
CA THR A 284 -15.93 2.82 24.85
C THR A 284 -15.82 3.25 23.39
N LEU A 285 -14.94 4.22 23.11
CA LEU A 285 -14.64 4.61 21.72
C LEU A 285 -14.16 3.39 20.91
N ASP A 286 -13.33 2.50 21.47
CA ASP A 286 -12.87 1.27 20.78
C ASP A 286 -14.03 0.32 20.43
N GLN A 287 -14.97 0.14 21.34
CA GLN A 287 -16.15 -0.68 21.10
C GLN A 287 -17.03 -0.08 20.01
N LEU A 288 -17.22 1.25 20.03
CA LEU A 288 -17.95 1.96 18.98
C LEU A 288 -17.25 1.85 17.62
N ALA A 289 -15.92 2.02 17.57
CA ALA A 289 -15.13 1.97 16.34
C ALA A 289 -15.19 0.60 15.64
N THR A 290 -15.42 -0.47 16.39
CA THR A 290 -15.49 -1.86 15.88
C THR A 290 -16.91 -2.43 15.84
N LEU A 291 -17.93 -1.61 16.15
CA LEU A 291 -19.30 -2.08 16.30
C LEU A 291 -19.85 -2.72 15.02
N ASP A 292 -20.43 -3.91 15.17
CA ASP A 292 -21.25 -4.57 14.15
C ASP A 292 -22.71 -4.11 14.28
N PHE A 293 -23.16 -3.36 13.27
CA PHE A 293 -24.50 -2.77 13.27
C PHE A 293 -25.63 -3.79 13.08
N ASN A 294 -25.35 -4.95 12.49
CA ASN A 294 -26.34 -6.02 12.38
C ASN A 294 -26.53 -6.68 13.74
N ALA A 295 -25.43 -6.99 14.43
CA ALA A 295 -25.49 -7.56 15.78
C ALA A 295 -26.09 -6.58 16.80
N ALA A 296 -25.85 -5.28 16.64
CA ALA A 296 -26.40 -4.23 17.49
C ALA A 296 -27.87 -3.87 17.20
N GLY A 297 -28.50 -4.47 16.18
CA GLY A 297 -29.89 -4.20 15.80
C GLY A 297 -30.13 -2.81 15.19
N ILE A 298 -29.07 -2.09 14.79
CA ILE A 298 -29.15 -0.74 14.21
C ILE A 298 -29.83 -0.78 12.82
N ALA A 299 -29.66 -1.89 12.09
CA ALA A 299 -30.28 -2.11 10.79
C ALA A 299 -31.82 -2.31 10.82
N GLY A 300 -32.46 -2.22 12.00
CA GLY A 300 -33.89 -2.49 12.19
C GLY A 300 -34.73 -1.38 12.81
N ALA A 301 -34.17 -0.18 13.03
CA ALA A 301 -34.91 0.94 13.64
C ALA A 301 -36.13 1.31 12.79
N THR A 302 -37.32 1.21 13.37
CA THR A 302 -38.63 1.28 12.70
C THR A 302 -38.76 2.54 11.85
N GLY A 303 -38.69 2.39 10.52
CA GLY A 303 -38.98 3.44 9.53
C GLY A 303 -37.84 4.38 9.13
N ALA A 304 -36.67 4.35 9.80
CA ALA A 304 -35.55 5.28 9.55
C ALA A 304 -34.17 4.60 9.42
N THR A 305 -34.14 3.34 8.95
CA THR A 305 -32.95 2.48 8.91
C THR A 305 -31.70 3.15 8.32
N GLN A 306 -31.81 3.84 7.18
CA GLN A 306 -30.67 4.49 6.53
C GLN A 306 -30.13 5.68 7.32
N THR A 307 -31.02 6.46 7.94
CA THR A 307 -30.66 7.62 8.77
C THR A 307 -29.96 7.16 10.05
N SER A 308 -30.52 6.17 10.74
CA SER A 308 -29.93 5.57 11.94
C SER A 308 -28.58 4.91 11.64
N TRP A 309 -28.48 4.18 10.53
CA TRP A 309 -27.22 3.61 10.08
C TRP A 309 -26.18 4.69 9.82
N ALA A 310 -26.52 5.76 9.09
CA ALA A 310 -25.59 6.84 8.78
C ALA A 310 -25.09 7.60 10.02
N MET A 311 -25.98 7.88 10.98
CA MET A 311 -25.59 8.47 12.27
C MET A 311 -24.64 7.56 13.04
N SER A 312 -24.93 6.25 13.06
CA SER A 312 -24.12 5.24 13.74
C SER A 312 -22.74 5.06 13.10
N GLU A 313 -22.69 5.00 11.76
CA GLU A 313 -21.47 4.94 10.97
C GLU A 313 -20.65 6.23 11.16
N GLY A 314 -21.30 7.39 11.27
CA GLY A 314 -20.64 8.66 11.57
C GLY A 314 -19.96 8.65 12.93
N MET A 315 -20.66 8.18 13.97
CA MET A 315 -20.10 8.01 15.31
C MET A 315 -18.97 6.98 15.32
N LYS A 316 -19.12 5.85 14.63
CA LYS A 316 -18.10 4.81 14.47
C LYS A 316 -16.83 5.34 13.80
N ARG A 317 -16.95 6.04 12.67
CA ARG A 317 -15.79 6.64 11.98
C ARG A 317 -15.12 7.73 12.80
N ARG A 318 -15.92 8.51 13.54
CA ARG A 318 -15.37 9.51 14.45
C ARG A 318 -14.57 8.87 15.58
N ALA A 319 -15.12 7.83 16.21
CA ALA A 319 -14.42 7.08 17.24
C ALA A 319 -13.12 6.46 16.69
N ALA A 320 -13.17 5.84 15.51
CA ALA A 320 -11.99 5.31 14.84
C ALA A 320 -10.92 6.39 14.58
N ALA A 321 -11.31 7.56 14.08
CA ALA A 321 -10.39 8.67 13.83
C ALA A 321 -9.83 9.34 15.11
N LEU A 322 -10.46 9.12 16.26
CA LEU A 322 -9.96 9.60 17.55
C LEU A 322 -9.03 8.60 18.22
N ILE A 323 -9.20 7.30 17.95
CA ILE A 323 -8.32 6.22 18.41
C ILE A 323 -7.06 6.15 17.54
N GLU A 324 -7.21 6.38 16.23
CA GLU A 324 -6.09 6.40 15.29
C GLU A 324 -5.45 7.80 15.25
N PRO A 325 -4.13 7.94 15.37
CA PRO A 325 -3.46 9.19 14.99
C PRO A 325 -3.75 9.52 13.50
N PRO A 326 -3.70 10.81 13.08
CA PRO A 326 -3.92 11.20 11.68
C PRO A 326 -3.07 10.33 10.75
N PRO A 327 -3.56 10.00 9.54
CA PRO A 327 -3.12 8.84 8.78
C PRO A 327 -1.64 8.95 8.38
N SER A 328 -0.74 8.53 9.26
CA SER A 328 0.40 7.75 8.87
C SER A 328 -0.12 6.32 8.76
N ALA A 329 -0.26 5.82 7.54
CA ALA A 329 -0.70 4.46 7.23
C ALA A 329 -0.20 3.44 8.27
N SER A 330 -1.04 3.12 9.26
CA SER A 330 -0.75 2.06 10.19
C SER A 330 -1.17 0.78 9.49
N LEU A 331 -0.17 0.01 9.08
CA LEU A 331 -0.35 -1.40 8.71
C LEU A 331 -0.99 -2.10 9.91
N GLN A 332 -2.33 -2.18 9.94
CA GLN A 332 -3.02 -3.11 10.81
C GLN A 332 -2.66 -4.52 10.34
N ILE A 333 -1.68 -5.13 11.02
CA ILE A 333 -1.27 -6.50 10.77
C ILE A 333 -2.37 -7.42 11.31
N GLN A 334 -3.41 -7.65 10.50
CA GLN A 334 -4.29 -8.82 10.71
C GLN A 334 -3.41 -10.07 10.65
N LEU A 335 -3.47 -10.92 11.68
CA LEU A 335 -2.73 -12.17 11.66
C LEU A 335 -3.19 -13.01 10.46
N PRO A 336 -2.25 -13.47 9.61
CA PRO A 336 -2.60 -14.21 8.42
C PRO A 336 -3.21 -15.56 8.80
N THR A 337 -4.33 -15.91 8.15
CA THR A 337 -5.00 -17.20 8.35
C THR A 337 -4.24 -18.30 7.59
N LEU A 338 -3.73 -19.29 8.31
CA LEU A 338 -3.00 -20.41 7.72
C LEU A 338 -3.96 -21.45 7.15
N LYS A 339 -3.71 -21.88 5.90
CA LYS A 339 -4.43 -22.97 5.24
C LYS A 339 -3.83 -24.32 5.66
N PRO A 340 -4.56 -25.45 5.50
CA PRO A 340 -4.01 -26.78 5.75
C PRO A 340 -2.68 -27.07 5.03
N ALA A 341 -2.53 -26.57 3.79
CA ALA A 341 -1.29 -26.70 3.02
C ALA A 341 -0.10 -25.90 3.63
N ASP A 342 -0.37 -24.83 4.37
CA ASP A 342 0.65 -24.01 5.02
C ASP A 342 1.34 -24.78 6.15
N TYR A 343 0.61 -25.63 6.88
CA TYR A 343 1.18 -26.45 7.95
C TYR A 343 2.18 -27.48 7.44
N GLY A 344 1.88 -28.14 6.31
CA GLY A 344 2.83 -29.06 5.71
C GLY A 344 4.07 -28.33 5.18
N LEU A 345 3.89 -27.13 4.63
CA LEU A 345 5.01 -26.31 4.17
C LEU A 345 5.88 -25.83 5.33
N LEU A 346 5.28 -25.43 6.45
CA LEU A 346 5.98 -25.09 7.69
C LEU A 346 6.78 -26.28 8.23
N ALA A 347 6.23 -27.49 8.20
CA ALA A 347 6.96 -28.69 8.60
C ALA A 347 8.19 -28.94 7.70
N VAL A 348 8.05 -28.75 6.39
CA VAL A 348 9.18 -28.86 5.44
C VAL A 348 10.24 -27.77 5.68
N ILE A 349 9.82 -26.52 5.95
CA ILE A 349 10.74 -25.42 6.31
C ILE A 349 11.48 -25.75 7.60
N ALA A 350 10.76 -26.17 8.65
CA ALA A 350 11.36 -26.54 9.92
C ALA A 350 12.38 -27.67 9.78
N PHE A 351 12.05 -28.71 9.00
CA PHE A 351 12.98 -29.79 8.72
C PHE A 351 14.21 -29.32 7.93
N SER A 352 14.02 -28.40 6.98
CA SER A 352 15.11 -27.77 6.22
C SER A 352 16.03 -26.91 7.09
N VAL A 353 15.48 -26.18 8.07
CA VAL A 353 16.25 -25.42 9.06
C VAL A 353 17.03 -26.38 9.96
N LEU A 354 16.39 -27.45 10.44
CA LEU A 354 17.05 -28.49 11.24
C LEU A 354 18.23 -29.13 10.48
N MET A 355 18.03 -29.48 9.21
CA MET A 355 19.07 -30.01 8.32
C MET A 355 20.19 -29.00 8.07
N THR A 356 19.85 -27.70 8.06
CA THR A 356 20.83 -26.62 7.89
C THR A 356 21.76 -26.52 9.09
N PHE A 357 21.27 -26.67 10.32
CA PHE A 357 22.07 -26.42 11.53
C PHE A 357 22.67 -27.68 12.19
N THR A 358 22.08 -28.86 11.98
CA THR A 358 22.49 -30.10 12.68
C THR A 358 23.38 -31.03 11.83
N SER A 359 23.93 -32.06 12.47
CA SER A 359 24.67 -33.14 11.82
C SER A 359 23.76 -34.14 11.08
N LEU A 360 22.43 -34.02 11.19
CA LEU A 360 21.46 -34.92 10.54
C LEU A 360 21.62 -34.98 9.02
N ARG A 361 22.12 -33.90 8.41
CA ARG A 361 22.48 -33.86 6.98
C ARG A 361 23.48 -34.96 6.56
N GLY A 362 24.28 -35.48 7.48
CA GLY A 362 25.23 -36.57 7.25
C GLY A 362 24.56 -37.95 7.18
N LYS A 363 23.39 -38.13 7.80
CA LYS A 363 22.67 -39.41 7.84
C LYS A 363 21.94 -39.65 6.51
N ARG A 364 22.18 -40.81 5.89
CA ARG A 364 21.62 -41.15 4.56
C ARG A 364 20.09 -41.16 4.54
N TRP A 365 19.47 -41.77 5.56
CA TRP A 365 18.01 -41.86 5.67
C TRP A 365 17.35 -40.48 5.83
N ALA A 366 17.89 -39.63 6.71
CA ALA A 366 17.34 -38.30 6.97
C ALA A 366 17.44 -37.41 5.74
N ARG A 367 18.56 -37.50 5.01
CA ARG A 367 18.74 -36.82 3.72
C ARG A 367 17.74 -37.30 2.67
N ALA A 368 17.50 -38.61 2.57
CA ALA A 368 16.54 -39.16 1.61
C ALA A 368 15.11 -38.71 1.93
N LEU A 369 14.69 -38.80 3.19
CA LEU A 369 13.38 -38.34 3.66
C LEU A 369 13.18 -36.85 3.37
N HIS A 370 14.20 -36.04 3.65
CA HIS A 370 14.19 -34.61 3.36
C HIS A 370 14.05 -34.31 1.87
N GLN A 371 14.83 -34.97 1.02
CA GLN A 371 14.73 -34.80 -0.44
C GLN A 371 13.36 -35.22 -0.99
N ILE A 372 12.76 -36.29 -0.47
CA ILE A 372 11.39 -36.72 -0.84
C ILE A 372 10.37 -35.66 -0.44
N ALA A 373 10.46 -35.12 0.79
CA ALA A 373 9.57 -34.05 1.25
C ALA A 373 9.70 -32.78 0.40
N LEU A 374 10.93 -32.39 0.02
CA LEU A 374 11.16 -31.23 -0.85
C LEU A 374 10.56 -31.43 -2.25
N ILE A 375 10.79 -32.58 -2.87
CA ILE A 375 10.35 -32.85 -4.24
C ILE A 375 8.84 -33.08 -4.29
N GLY A 376 8.30 -33.93 -3.41
CA GLY A 376 6.89 -34.29 -3.39
C GLY A 376 6.00 -33.16 -2.85
N TYR A 377 6.35 -32.61 -1.68
CA TYR A 377 5.49 -31.62 -1.04
C TYR A 377 5.81 -30.19 -1.50
N ALA A 378 7.04 -29.70 -1.25
CA ALA A 378 7.38 -28.30 -1.56
C ALA A 378 7.41 -28.01 -3.07
N GLY A 379 7.82 -28.98 -3.88
CA GLY A 379 7.86 -28.91 -5.34
C GLY A 379 6.52 -29.22 -5.99
N LEU A 380 6.14 -30.50 -6.07
CA LEU A 380 4.99 -30.96 -6.87
C LEU A 380 3.63 -30.56 -6.27
N TYR A 381 3.47 -30.57 -4.94
CA TYR A 381 2.18 -30.26 -4.31
C TYR A 381 1.98 -28.75 -4.11
N SER A 382 2.94 -28.05 -3.51
CA SER A 382 2.76 -26.64 -3.14
C SER A 382 3.37 -25.64 -4.13
N GLY A 383 4.29 -26.06 -5.02
CA GLY A 383 4.99 -25.14 -5.92
C GLY A 383 5.76 -24.01 -5.22
N ALA A 384 6.10 -24.21 -3.94
CA ALA A 384 6.57 -23.16 -3.06
C ALA A 384 8.06 -22.90 -3.28
N MET A 385 8.38 -22.06 -4.25
CA MET A 385 9.74 -21.71 -4.63
C MET A 385 9.91 -20.20 -4.72
N ILE A 386 11.03 -19.72 -4.20
CA ILE A 386 11.51 -18.36 -4.45
C ILE A 386 12.05 -18.31 -5.87
N SER A 387 11.52 -17.35 -6.64
CA SER A 387 11.79 -17.11 -8.06
C SER A 387 12.09 -15.60 -8.27
N GLN A 388 12.74 -15.22 -9.36
CA GLN A 388 12.88 -13.82 -9.76
C GLN A 388 11.53 -13.20 -10.08
N GLY A 389 10.60 -13.94 -10.68
CA GLY A 389 9.25 -13.43 -10.93
C GLY A 389 8.50 -13.10 -9.64
N LEU A 390 8.66 -13.92 -8.59
CA LEU A 390 8.13 -13.64 -7.25
C LEU A 390 8.75 -12.36 -6.67
N LEU A 391 10.08 -12.29 -6.62
CA LEU A 391 10.79 -11.17 -5.99
C LEU A 391 10.55 -9.84 -6.72
N THR A 392 10.53 -9.85 -8.04
CA THR A 392 10.24 -8.66 -8.86
C THR A 392 8.77 -8.26 -8.79
N GLY A 393 7.85 -9.23 -8.76
CA GLY A 393 6.42 -8.98 -8.53
C GLY A 393 6.17 -8.33 -7.17
N TRP A 394 6.79 -8.83 -6.10
CA TRP A 394 6.71 -8.21 -4.77
C TRP A 394 7.37 -6.83 -4.71
N SER A 395 8.43 -6.61 -5.49
CA SER A 395 9.05 -5.29 -5.61
C SER A 395 8.16 -4.30 -6.34
N ARG A 396 7.38 -4.73 -7.33
CA ARG A 396 6.44 -3.87 -8.08
C ARG A 396 5.19 -3.53 -7.29
N HIS A 397 4.54 -4.55 -6.72
CA HIS A 397 3.17 -4.44 -6.18
C HIS A 397 3.12 -4.50 -4.65
N GLY A 398 4.26 -4.64 -3.98
CA GLY A 398 4.34 -4.85 -2.54
C GLY A 398 4.29 -6.33 -2.14
N VAL A 399 4.61 -6.58 -0.87
CA VAL A 399 4.71 -7.93 -0.31
C VAL A 399 3.34 -8.42 0.16
N PRO A 400 2.91 -9.64 -0.19
CA PRO A 400 1.60 -10.19 0.18
C PRO A 400 1.58 -10.78 1.60
N TRP A 401 1.70 -9.92 2.62
CA TRP A 401 1.79 -10.34 4.04
C TRP A 401 0.62 -11.22 4.53
N GLN A 402 -0.58 -11.02 3.96
CA GLN A 402 -1.80 -11.72 4.37
C GLN A 402 -2.06 -13.00 3.57
N SER A 403 -1.80 -13.00 2.26
CA SER A 403 -2.21 -14.09 1.38
C SER A 403 -1.16 -15.19 1.17
N ALA A 404 0.12 -14.90 1.46
CA ALA A 404 1.21 -15.88 1.31
C ALA A 404 2.22 -15.85 2.49
N PRO A 405 1.76 -15.97 3.75
CA PRO A 405 2.60 -15.81 4.94
C PRO A 405 3.76 -16.80 5.04
N VAL A 406 3.55 -18.07 4.63
CA VAL A 406 4.61 -19.10 4.71
C VAL A 406 5.66 -18.91 3.63
N LEU A 407 5.28 -18.45 2.43
CA LEU A 407 6.22 -18.12 1.35
C LEU A 407 7.05 -16.88 1.71
N LEU A 408 6.44 -15.91 2.38
CA LEU A 408 7.15 -14.78 2.97
C LEU A 408 8.16 -15.24 4.02
N LEU A 409 7.76 -16.10 4.97
CA LEU A 409 8.67 -16.67 5.96
C LEU A 409 9.85 -17.40 5.28
N LEU A 410 9.57 -18.21 4.26
CA LEU A 410 10.59 -18.88 3.47
C LEU A 410 11.59 -17.89 2.85
N THR A 411 11.08 -16.81 2.26
CA THR A 411 11.90 -15.76 1.62
C THR A 411 12.74 -15.01 2.65
N ALA A 412 12.15 -14.67 3.80
CA ALA A 412 12.86 -14.06 4.92
C ALA A 412 14.00 -14.96 5.41
N LEU A 413 13.76 -16.26 5.60
CA LEU A 413 14.80 -17.22 5.99
C LEU A 413 15.87 -17.40 4.91
N ALA A 414 15.49 -17.39 3.63
CA ALA A 414 16.41 -17.52 2.50
C ALA A 414 17.39 -16.34 2.39
N LEU A 415 16.97 -15.13 2.79
CA LEU A 415 17.82 -13.93 2.80
C LEU A 415 18.56 -13.76 4.13
N ALA A 416 17.86 -13.91 5.27
CA ALA A 416 18.42 -13.67 6.59
C ALA A 416 19.47 -14.71 7.00
N LEU A 417 19.22 -16.00 6.80
CA LEU A 417 20.16 -17.03 7.27
C LEU A 417 21.53 -16.94 6.58
N PRO A 418 21.65 -16.71 5.26
CA PRO A 418 22.95 -16.48 4.64
C PRO A 418 23.60 -15.15 5.03
N LEU A 419 22.84 -14.12 5.43
CA LEU A 419 23.39 -12.84 5.93
C LEU A 419 24.03 -13.01 7.31
N PHE A 420 23.33 -13.67 8.22
CA PHE A 420 23.75 -13.76 9.62
C PHE A 420 24.64 -14.99 9.88
N THR A 421 24.51 -16.02 9.06
CA THR A 421 25.25 -17.28 9.20
C THR A 421 26.06 -17.59 7.96
N ARG A 422 27.07 -18.46 8.08
CA ARG A 422 27.85 -18.94 6.92
C ARG A 422 27.12 -19.99 6.07
N ARG A 423 25.86 -20.31 6.43
CA ARG A 423 25.10 -21.44 5.87
C ARG A 423 24.08 -20.93 4.84
N GLN A 424 24.04 -21.58 3.68
CA GLN A 424 23.04 -21.30 2.65
C GLN A 424 21.83 -22.20 2.86
N PHE A 425 20.79 -21.67 3.50
CA PHE A 425 19.56 -22.38 3.79
C PHE A 425 18.81 -22.79 2.52
N TYR A 426 18.46 -21.83 1.65
CA TYR A 426 17.55 -22.09 0.54
C TYR A 426 18.14 -23.05 -0.51
N CYS A 427 19.23 -22.66 -1.18
CA CYS A 427 19.78 -23.42 -2.30
C CYS A 427 20.31 -24.82 -1.91
N HIS A 428 20.79 -25.02 -0.68
CA HIS A 428 21.32 -26.33 -0.25
C HIS A 428 20.33 -27.19 0.51
N HIS A 429 19.38 -26.59 1.24
CA HIS A 429 18.54 -27.30 2.19
C HIS A 429 17.05 -27.12 1.98
N TYR A 430 16.58 -26.30 1.05
CA TYR A 430 15.14 -26.16 0.80
C TYR A 430 14.77 -26.32 -0.68
N CYS A 431 15.50 -25.73 -1.62
CA CYS A 431 15.12 -25.66 -3.03
C CYS A 431 14.80 -27.06 -3.62
N PRO A 432 13.53 -27.33 -4.02
CA PRO A 432 13.12 -28.61 -4.59
C PRO A 432 13.90 -28.98 -5.85
N HIS A 433 14.13 -28.00 -6.73
CA HIS A 433 14.90 -28.17 -7.96
C HIS A 433 16.38 -28.53 -7.70
N GLY A 434 16.98 -27.98 -6.65
CA GLY A 434 18.32 -28.38 -6.20
C GLY A 434 18.35 -29.80 -5.64
N ALA A 435 17.36 -30.16 -4.81
CA ALA A 435 17.23 -31.49 -4.25
C ALA A 435 17.08 -32.57 -5.33
N LEU A 436 16.28 -32.29 -6.36
CA LEU A 436 16.09 -33.18 -7.51
C LEU A 436 17.39 -33.40 -8.28
N GLN A 437 18.15 -32.34 -8.60
CA GLN A 437 19.47 -32.47 -9.26
C GLN A 437 20.44 -33.34 -8.45
N GLN A 438 20.52 -33.15 -7.12
CA GLN A 438 21.40 -33.96 -6.26
C GLN A 438 20.95 -35.42 -6.15
N TRP A 439 19.65 -35.69 -6.23
CA TRP A 439 19.15 -37.05 -6.19
C TRP A 439 19.45 -37.77 -7.50
N LEU A 440 19.25 -37.07 -8.62
CA LEU A 440 19.47 -37.59 -9.97
C LEU A 440 20.96 -37.88 -10.23
N SER A 441 21.86 -36.98 -9.83
CA SER A 441 23.31 -37.15 -10.02
C SER A 441 23.90 -38.35 -9.27
N LYS A 442 23.21 -38.90 -8.25
CA LYS A 442 23.65 -40.10 -7.52
C LYS A 442 23.24 -41.40 -8.19
N ARG A 443 22.27 -41.38 -9.11
CA ARG A 443 21.77 -42.59 -9.78
C ARG A 443 22.72 -43.09 -10.86
N LEU A 444 23.50 -42.18 -11.47
CA LEU A 444 24.61 -42.56 -12.34
C LEU A 444 25.82 -42.93 -11.46
N LYS A 445 26.07 -44.22 -11.30
CA LYS A 445 27.24 -44.77 -10.56
C LYS A 445 28.60 -44.40 -11.20
N ASN A 446 28.61 -43.82 -12.39
CA ASN A 446 29.82 -43.56 -13.16
C ASN A 446 30.52 -42.27 -12.72
N LYS A 447 31.77 -42.41 -12.28
CA LYS A 447 32.70 -41.35 -11.84
C LYS A 447 33.16 -40.41 -12.97
N ASN A 448 32.61 -40.52 -14.18
CA ASN A 448 32.98 -39.70 -15.34
C ASN A 448 32.20 -38.39 -15.33
N HIS A 449 32.42 -37.57 -14.31
CA HIS A 449 31.98 -36.19 -14.34
C HIS A 449 32.64 -35.49 -15.53
N LEU A 450 31.83 -34.90 -16.40
CA LEU A 450 32.33 -34.16 -17.56
C LEU A 450 33.17 -32.98 -17.04
N ARG A 451 34.48 -33.02 -17.28
CA ARG A 451 35.37 -31.92 -16.90
C ARG A 451 35.23 -30.80 -17.93
N ILE A 452 34.45 -29.77 -17.58
CA ILE A 452 34.31 -28.58 -18.41
C ILE A 452 35.65 -27.82 -18.42
N PRO A 453 36.21 -27.46 -19.59
CA PRO A 453 37.44 -26.70 -19.64
C PRO A 453 37.30 -25.35 -18.93
N ALA A 454 38.36 -24.91 -18.26
CA ALA A 454 38.37 -23.70 -17.43
C ALA A 454 37.79 -22.43 -18.11
N PRO A 455 38.08 -22.10 -19.38
CA PRO A 455 37.49 -20.93 -20.03
C PRO A 455 35.97 -21.04 -20.19
N LEU A 456 35.48 -22.21 -20.63
CA LEU A 456 34.04 -22.46 -20.77
C LEU A 456 33.33 -22.43 -19.42
N ASN A 457 33.94 -23.00 -18.38
CA ASN A 457 33.38 -22.94 -17.02
C ASN A 457 33.23 -21.49 -16.54
N ARG A 458 34.23 -20.62 -16.77
CA ARG A 458 34.14 -19.20 -16.41
C ARG A 458 33.04 -18.48 -17.18
N LEU A 459 32.90 -18.76 -18.48
CA LEU A 459 31.83 -18.19 -19.31
C LEU A 459 30.44 -18.62 -18.80
N LEU A 460 30.22 -19.91 -18.56
CA LEU A 460 28.95 -20.42 -18.07
C LEU A 460 28.59 -19.86 -16.67
N GLU A 461 29.59 -19.60 -15.82
CA GLU A 461 29.36 -18.96 -14.51
C GLU A 461 28.91 -17.49 -14.60
N THR A 462 29.05 -16.84 -15.76
CA THR A 462 28.53 -15.46 -15.97
C THR A 462 27.06 -15.43 -16.36
N ILE A 463 26.52 -16.52 -16.92
CA ILE A 463 25.13 -16.58 -17.41
C ILE A 463 24.10 -16.16 -16.34
N PRO A 464 24.15 -16.66 -15.08
CA PRO A 464 23.18 -16.26 -14.07
C PRO A 464 23.18 -14.76 -13.77
N LEU A 465 24.35 -14.12 -13.86
CA LEU A 465 24.47 -12.67 -13.68
C LEU A 465 23.92 -11.91 -14.89
N LEU A 466 24.18 -12.39 -16.10
CA LEU A 466 23.60 -11.80 -17.32
C LEU A 466 22.07 -11.89 -17.30
N LEU A 467 21.51 -13.03 -16.89
CA LEU A 467 20.07 -13.20 -16.71
C LEU A 467 19.52 -12.24 -15.65
N LEU A 468 20.19 -12.09 -14.50
CA LEU A 468 19.78 -11.14 -13.46
C LEU A 468 19.79 -9.69 -13.97
N THR A 469 20.81 -9.32 -14.75
CA THR A 469 20.93 -8.00 -15.37
C THR A 469 19.81 -7.77 -16.39
N PHE A 470 19.52 -8.77 -17.21
CA PHE A 470 18.44 -8.73 -18.20
C PHE A 470 17.07 -8.57 -17.53
N ILE A 471 16.81 -9.31 -16.45
CA ILE A 471 15.58 -9.18 -15.65
C ILE A 471 15.45 -7.77 -15.09
N LEU A 472 16.53 -7.20 -14.54
CA LEU A 472 16.53 -5.84 -14.03
C LEU A 472 16.15 -4.83 -15.13
N VAL A 473 16.76 -4.93 -16.32
CA VAL A 473 16.45 -4.03 -17.46
C VAL A 473 14.99 -4.16 -17.91
N ILE A 474 14.48 -5.38 -18.09
CA ILE A 474 13.07 -5.64 -18.42
C ILE A 474 12.15 -4.98 -17.40
N VAL A 475 12.49 -5.13 -16.12
CA VAL A 475 11.66 -4.64 -15.03
C VAL A 475 11.61 -3.12 -15.00
N MET A 476 12.77 -2.48 -15.12
CA MET A 476 12.90 -1.01 -15.08
C MET A 476 12.31 -0.33 -16.32
N LEU A 477 12.37 -0.97 -17.48
CA LEU A 477 11.78 -0.45 -18.72
C LEU A 477 10.26 -0.74 -18.84
N GLY A 478 9.68 -1.50 -17.92
CA GLY A 478 8.24 -1.81 -17.96
C GLY A 478 7.81 -2.71 -19.13
N LEU A 479 8.74 -3.52 -19.67
CA LEU A 479 8.44 -4.39 -20.80
C LEU A 479 7.50 -5.52 -20.36
N ASN A 480 6.52 -5.85 -21.22
CA ASN A 480 5.54 -6.91 -20.97
C ASN A 480 6.12 -8.32 -21.24
N ILE A 481 7.25 -8.63 -20.63
CA ILE A 481 7.91 -9.94 -20.71
C ILE A 481 7.67 -10.67 -19.39
N ASP A 482 7.20 -11.92 -19.47
CA ASP A 482 6.98 -12.77 -18.31
C ASP A 482 8.32 -13.28 -17.74
N ILE A 483 8.67 -12.76 -16.57
CA ILE A 483 9.94 -13.02 -15.88
C ILE A 483 10.02 -14.49 -15.42
N ASN A 484 8.89 -15.12 -15.13
CA ASN A 484 8.88 -16.51 -14.66
C ASN A 484 9.41 -17.49 -15.73
N LYS A 485 9.33 -17.11 -17.02
CA LYS A 485 9.87 -17.89 -18.13
C LYS A 485 11.39 -17.93 -18.20
N LEU A 486 12.08 -17.04 -17.46
CA LEU A 486 13.54 -16.93 -17.45
C LEU A 486 14.20 -17.87 -16.43
N GLU A 487 13.42 -18.68 -15.71
CA GLU A 487 13.92 -19.74 -14.84
C GLU A 487 13.05 -21.00 -14.87
N ALA A 488 13.63 -22.14 -14.52
CA ALA A 488 13.02 -23.46 -14.61
C ALA A 488 11.98 -23.79 -13.50
N PHE A 489 11.57 -22.82 -12.68
CA PHE A 489 10.73 -23.12 -11.49
C PHE A 489 9.28 -23.39 -11.84
N ASP A 490 8.71 -22.70 -12.83
CA ASP A 490 7.33 -22.96 -13.29
C ASP A 490 7.15 -24.37 -13.85
N ALA A 491 8.23 -25.07 -14.25
CA ALA A 491 8.17 -26.46 -14.70
C ALA A 491 7.65 -27.44 -13.63
N TRP A 492 7.66 -27.06 -12.34
CA TRP A 492 7.04 -27.85 -11.27
C TRP A 492 5.51 -27.77 -11.25
N LEU A 493 4.95 -26.71 -11.83
CA LEU A 493 3.51 -26.53 -12.06
C LEU A 493 3.16 -27.11 -13.44
N VAL A 494 3.27 -28.43 -13.58
CA VAL A 494 3.15 -29.15 -14.87
C VAL A 494 1.83 -28.90 -15.62
N THR A 495 0.78 -28.45 -14.93
CA THR A 495 -0.52 -28.10 -15.53
C THR A 495 -0.52 -26.72 -16.22
N VAL A 496 0.41 -25.84 -15.85
CA VAL A 496 0.47 -24.44 -16.31
C VAL A 496 1.76 -24.14 -17.09
N ALA A 497 2.80 -24.98 -16.93
CA ALA A 497 4.10 -24.77 -17.52
C ALA A 497 4.07 -24.85 -19.07
N GLY A 498 4.57 -23.81 -19.72
CA GLY A 498 4.79 -23.83 -21.17
C GLY A 498 5.97 -24.72 -21.59
N TRP A 499 5.91 -25.26 -22.81
CA TRP A 499 6.94 -26.17 -23.36
C TRP A 499 8.38 -25.64 -23.28
N GLY A 500 8.59 -24.33 -23.48
CA GLY A 500 9.92 -23.72 -23.39
C GLY A 500 10.55 -23.81 -22.00
N ILE A 501 9.74 -23.63 -20.94
CA ILE A 501 10.20 -23.74 -19.55
C ILE A 501 10.49 -25.21 -19.22
N LEU A 502 9.61 -26.11 -19.66
CA LEU A 502 9.78 -27.54 -19.46
C LEU A 502 11.06 -28.06 -20.12
N LEU A 503 11.34 -27.64 -21.36
CA LEU A 503 12.59 -27.97 -22.06
C LEU A 503 13.82 -27.45 -21.32
N THR A 504 13.78 -26.21 -20.81
CA THR A 504 14.88 -25.62 -20.05
C THR A 504 15.12 -26.38 -18.74
N ALA A 505 14.06 -26.75 -18.03
CA ALA A 505 14.13 -27.55 -16.81
C ALA A 505 14.69 -28.95 -17.08
N ILE A 506 14.18 -29.64 -18.12
CA ILE A 506 14.65 -30.97 -18.53
C ILE A 506 16.11 -30.92 -18.97
N ALA A 507 16.50 -29.97 -19.81
CA ALA A 507 17.88 -29.79 -20.24
C ALA A 507 18.81 -29.53 -19.04
N GLY A 508 18.38 -28.71 -18.08
CA GLY A 508 19.11 -28.48 -16.83
C GLY A 508 19.29 -29.75 -15.99
N LEU A 509 18.25 -30.59 -15.91
CA LEU A 509 18.29 -31.87 -15.20
C LEU A 509 19.18 -32.89 -15.92
N ILE A 510 19.09 -32.99 -17.24
CA ILE A 510 19.95 -33.84 -18.07
C ILE A 510 21.40 -33.42 -17.89
N PHE A 511 21.71 -32.12 -17.96
CA PHE A 511 23.08 -31.66 -17.79
C PHE A 511 23.61 -31.91 -16.36
N SER A 512 22.71 -31.92 -15.37
CA SER A 512 23.03 -32.23 -13.98
C SER A 512 23.38 -33.70 -13.71
N LEU A 513 23.07 -34.60 -14.66
CA LEU A 513 23.56 -35.98 -14.64
C LEU A 513 25.08 -36.04 -14.79
N PHE A 514 25.67 -35.15 -15.58
CA PHE A 514 27.10 -35.14 -15.90
C PHE A 514 27.90 -34.19 -15.01
N THR A 515 27.35 -33.01 -14.73
CA THR A 515 27.93 -32.01 -13.83
C THR A 515 27.00 -31.79 -12.64
N PRO A 516 27.32 -32.24 -11.42
CA PRO A 516 26.42 -32.08 -10.28
C PRO A 516 25.98 -30.62 -10.10
N MET A 517 24.67 -30.40 -9.91
CA MET A 517 24.06 -29.08 -9.72
C MET A 517 24.23 -28.11 -10.91
N ALA A 518 24.29 -28.62 -12.15
CA ALA A 518 24.64 -27.80 -13.29
C ALA A 518 23.69 -26.61 -13.52
N TYR A 519 22.37 -26.82 -13.41
CA TYR A 519 21.41 -25.72 -13.58
C TYR A 519 21.57 -24.68 -12.46
N CYS A 520 21.71 -25.13 -11.21
CA CYS A 520 21.92 -24.19 -10.10
C CYS A 520 23.25 -23.43 -10.19
N ARG A 521 24.26 -23.97 -10.90
CA ARG A 521 25.56 -23.32 -11.08
C ARG A 521 25.57 -22.34 -12.25
N TYR A 522 24.94 -22.69 -13.38
CA TYR A 522 25.08 -21.95 -14.65
C TYR A 522 23.78 -21.30 -15.15
N GLY A 523 22.61 -21.71 -14.67
CA GLY A 523 21.32 -21.29 -15.24
C GLY A 523 20.37 -20.58 -14.27
N CYS A 524 20.66 -20.52 -12.97
CA CYS A 524 19.71 -20.03 -11.97
C CYS A 524 19.99 -18.57 -11.52
N PRO A 525 19.26 -17.57 -12.03
CA PRO A 525 19.44 -16.17 -11.61
C PRO A 525 19.09 -15.96 -10.13
N THR A 526 18.06 -16.64 -9.62
CA THR A 526 17.70 -16.61 -8.19
C THR A 526 18.82 -17.15 -7.31
N GLY A 527 19.54 -18.18 -7.75
CA GLY A 527 20.73 -18.69 -7.06
C GLY A 527 21.87 -17.67 -7.03
N ALA A 528 22.05 -16.89 -8.09
CA ALA A 528 23.05 -15.82 -8.15
C ALA A 528 22.75 -14.71 -7.13
N LEU A 529 21.48 -14.26 -7.06
CA LEU A 529 21.02 -13.29 -6.08
C LEU A 529 21.26 -13.78 -4.65
N LEU A 530 20.83 -15.01 -4.31
CA LEU A 530 21.02 -15.54 -2.95
C LEU A 530 22.49 -15.82 -2.61
N LYS A 531 23.35 -16.04 -3.61
CA LYS A 531 24.81 -16.19 -3.44
C LYS A 531 25.50 -14.86 -3.14
N PHE A 532 24.97 -13.73 -3.63
CA PHE A 532 25.49 -12.39 -3.34
C PHE A 532 25.36 -12.05 -1.86
N VAL A 533 24.21 -12.35 -1.27
CA VAL A 533 23.84 -12.02 0.12
C VAL A 533 24.67 -12.76 1.18
N ARG A 534 25.36 -13.83 0.80
CA ARG A 534 26.02 -14.75 1.72
C ARG A 534 27.22 -14.13 2.44
N TYR A 535 27.26 -14.30 3.76
CA TYR A 535 28.42 -14.03 4.61
C TYR A 535 29.49 -15.13 4.50
N ALA A 536 30.73 -14.72 4.20
CA ALA A 536 31.87 -15.65 4.02
C ALA A 536 32.70 -15.88 5.29
N GLY A 537 32.51 -15.10 6.37
CA GLY A 537 33.25 -15.25 7.62
C GLY A 537 33.97 -13.98 8.07
N ALA A 538 34.78 -14.06 9.14
CA ALA A 538 35.37 -12.87 9.78
C ALA A 538 36.41 -12.15 8.89
N SER A 539 36.86 -12.79 7.82
CA SER A 539 37.76 -12.25 6.79
C SER A 539 37.02 -11.85 5.51
N ASP A 540 35.69 -11.77 5.53
CA ASP A 540 34.90 -11.30 4.38
C ASP A 540 35.20 -9.83 4.13
N HIS A 541 35.48 -9.49 2.88
CA HIS A 541 35.88 -8.17 2.44
C HIS A 541 35.15 -7.82 1.14
N PHE A 542 35.10 -6.53 0.82
CA PHE A 542 34.54 -6.07 -0.44
C PHE A 542 35.30 -6.71 -1.61
N GLY A 543 34.56 -7.31 -2.54
CA GLY A 543 35.15 -8.04 -3.66
C GLY A 543 34.39 -7.84 -4.97
N LYS A 544 34.73 -8.68 -5.96
CA LYS A 544 34.13 -8.60 -7.31
C LYS A 544 32.60 -8.67 -7.31
N LYS A 545 32.01 -9.46 -6.43
CA LYS A 545 30.55 -9.60 -6.32
C LYS A 545 29.88 -8.31 -5.83
N ASP A 546 30.55 -7.61 -4.93
CA ASP A 546 30.08 -6.35 -4.37
C ASP A 546 30.19 -5.23 -5.44
N ALA A 547 31.29 -5.19 -6.19
CA ALA A 547 31.42 -4.29 -7.34
C ALA A 547 30.33 -4.52 -8.41
N VAL A 548 30.01 -5.78 -8.71
CA VAL A 548 28.93 -6.13 -9.64
C VAL A 548 27.56 -5.67 -9.13
N ALA A 549 27.26 -5.87 -7.84
CA ALA A 549 25.99 -5.43 -7.28
C ALA A 549 25.86 -3.89 -7.24
N LEU A 550 26.97 -3.18 -7.01
CA LEU A 550 27.01 -1.72 -7.17
C LEU A 550 26.72 -1.31 -8.61
N ALA A 551 27.29 -2.00 -9.61
CA ALA A 551 27.02 -1.71 -11.02
C ALA A 551 25.53 -1.93 -11.38
N LEU A 552 24.89 -2.98 -10.84
CA LEU A 552 23.45 -3.21 -11.02
C LEU A 552 22.61 -2.11 -10.36
N LEU A 553 22.98 -1.66 -9.16
CA LEU A 553 22.32 -0.54 -8.49
C LEU A 553 22.45 0.76 -9.29
N LEU A 554 23.64 1.07 -9.80
CA LEU A 554 23.88 2.24 -10.64
C LEU A 554 23.10 2.17 -11.96
N LEU A 555 23.01 0.99 -12.58
CA LEU A 555 22.19 0.76 -13.76
C LEU A 555 20.70 1.01 -13.47
N ALA A 556 20.18 0.49 -12.35
CA ALA A 556 18.80 0.76 -11.94
C ALA A 556 18.56 2.26 -11.71
N ALA A 557 19.47 2.94 -11.00
CA ALA A 557 19.37 4.37 -10.76
C ALA A 557 19.42 5.19 -12.07
N LEU A 558 20.28 4.80 -13.02
CA LEU A 558 20.38 5.45 -14.34
C LEU A 558 19.07 5.29 -15.14
N LEU A 559 18.52 4.07 -15.21
CA LEU A 559 17.27 3.80 -15.91
C LEU A 559 16.10 4.55 -15.28
N HIS A 560 16.06 4.63 -13.95
CA HIS A 560 15.06 5.40 -13.23
C HIS A 560 15.18 6.91 -13.53
N TRP A 561 16.41 7.44 -13.49
CA TRP A 561 16.67 8.84 -13.79
C TRP A 561 16.25 9.19 -15.22
N GLN A 562 16.64 8.39 -16.22
CA GLN A 562 16.32 8.70 -17.62
C GLN A 562 14.82 8.86 -17.85
N LEU A 563 13.99 8.03 -17.22
CA LEU A 563 12.54 8.07 -17.39
C LEU A 563 11.88 9.18 -16.56
N ALA A 564 12.41 9.53 -15.40
CA ALA A 564 11.88 10.62 -14.59
C ALA A 564 12.01 12.02 -15.24
N TRP A 565 12.92 12.18 -16.21
CA TRP A 565 13.25 13.47 -16.84
C TRP A 565 12.94 13.52 -18.36
N THR A 566 12.39 12.45 -18.93
CA THR A 566 11.69 12.47 -20.23
C THR A 566 10.22 12.73 -20.01
#